data_AF-A0A969ZU98-F1
#
_entry.id   AF-A0A969ZU98-F1
#
_cell.length_a   1.000
_cell.length_b   1.000
_cell.length_c   1.000
_cell.angle_alpha   90.00
_cell.angle_beta   90.00
_cell.angle_gamma   90.00
#
_symmetry.space_group_name_H-M   'P 1'
#
loop_
_entity.id
_entity.type
_entity.pdbx_description
1 polymer ?
#
loop_
_entity_poly.entity_id
_entity_poly.type
_entity_poly.pdbx_seq_one_letter_code
_entity_poly.pdbx_strand_id
1 'polypeptide(L)'
;MAIASTTHFCEKCRKTMDASNFYISKNTEKYAPDGRMNICKKCLTMHVNSWEPTTFIGILKEIDVPYIDTEWNGLLDKYGKDPKKVTGVTILGRYLSKMKLKQFAHLSWADTEEIMAEGAKKKKIQEAQILAQKNRYAAALTSVDISRFEGKTPEDLTDEDYENMTDEELGLIFAQPNQKPVEQDDWAPYVDDTPKIERPEDTLTPEDKMYLTLKWGKLYRPEEWIALEQFWYKMDKSFDIQGAAHEDYLKMICKTSLKMNQAIDCGDIEGFAKLQKAYDSLMKSAKFTAAQNKADSGEFVDSVGELVYLAEEQGFIPRFHNDEPKDIVDVTLNDMKGYTYKLVTEEMGLGNMIEAALQQMQREQEQEEGELDENDDFLNPESTEVLEDADYQEYYDELEAQVEQDGKLMEGV
;
A
#
# COMPACT_ATOMS: atom_id res chain seq x y z
N MET A 1 -32.31 -14.35 -4.86
CA MET A 1 -33.15 -14.03 -3.68
C MET A 1 -33.77 -12.66 -3.91
N ALA A 2 -35.08 -12.57 -4.06
CA ALA A 2 -35.78 -11.30 -4.23
C ALA A 2 -35.63 -10.47 -2.95
N ILE A 3 -34.94 -9.34 -3.03
CA ILE A 3 -34.84 -8.37 -1.94
C ILE A 3 -36.24 -7.74 -1.84
N ALA A 4 -37.01 -8.12 -0.82
CA ALA A 4 -38.24 -7.42 -0.50
C ALA A 4 -37.89 -5.93 -0.33
N SER A 5 -38.44 -5.08 -1.20
CA SER A 5 -38.23 -3.64 -1.14
C SER A 5 -38.93 -3.11 0.12
N THR A 6 -38.21 -3.05 1.24
CA THR A 6 -38.72 -2.46 2.48
C THR A 6 -38.95 -0.98 2.22
N THR A 7 -40.21 -0.57 2.17
CA THR A 7 -40.59 0.83 2.00
C THR A 7 -40.79 1.47 3.39
N HIS A 8 -40.30 2.69 3.56
CA HIS A 8 -40.41 3.44 4.81
C HIS A 8 -41.10 4.79 4.57
N PHE A 9 -41.89 5.20 5.56
CA PHE A 9 -42.65 6.45 5.53
C PHE A 9 -41.87 7.58 6.20
N CYS A 10 -41.80 8.75 5.56
CA CYS A 10 -41.19 9.95 6.14
C CYS A 10 -42.24 10.86 6.79
N GLU A 11 -42.10 11.17 8.08
CA GLU A 11 -43.05 12.02 8.80
C GLU A 11 -43.08 13.48 8.32
N LYS A 12 -41.93 14.02 7.87
CA LYS A 12 -41.80 15.43 7.48
C LYS A 12 -42.37 15.71 6.09
N CYS A 13 -42.06 14.88 5.09
CA CYS A 13 -42.58 15.06 3.73
C CYS A 13 -43.82 14.21 3.41
N ARG A 14 -44.23 13.32 4.32
CA ARG A 14 -45.38 12.41 4.18
C ARG A 14 -45.33 11.53 2.93
N LYS A 15 -44.13 11.19 2.46
CA LYS A 15 -43.90 10.31 1.30
C LYS A 15 -43.35 8.97 1.78
N THR A 16 -43.84 7.90 1.17
CA THR A 16 -43.28 6.55 1.29
C THR A 16 -42.19 6.39 0.25
N MET A 17 -41.01 5.94 0.66
CA MET A 17 -39.82 5.80 -0.19
C MET A 17 -39.06 4.53 0.18
N ASP A 18 -38.12 4.12 -0.67
CA ASP A 18 -37.23 3.00 -0.36
C ASP A 18 -36.40 3.26 0.89
N ALA A 19 -36.09 2.18 1.60
CA ALA A 19 -35.27 2.21 2.80
C ALA A 19 -33.94 2.97 2.60
N SER A 20 -33.33 2.91 1.42
CA SER A 20 -32.09 3.60 1.05
C SER A 20 -32.14 5.12 1.24
N ASN A 21 -33.34 5.72 1.28
CA ASN A 21 -33.54 7.15 1.49
C ASN A 21 -33.53 7.57 2.97
N PHE A 22 -33.26 6.66 3.90
CA PHE A 22 -33.22 6.89 5.35
C PHE A 22 -31.85 6.54 5.91
N TYR A 23 -31.40 7.29 6.93
CA TYR A 23 -30.18 6.96 7.67
C TYR A 23 -30.47 5.86 8.70
N ILE A 24 -29.44 5.12 9.09
CA ILE A 24 -29.49 4.08 10.11
C ILE A 24 -28.85 4.65 11.37
N SER A 25 -29.57 4.62 12.49
CA SER A 25 -29.10 4.98 13.83
C SER A 25 -28.62 3.72 14.56
N LYS A 26 -27.66 3.87 15.48
CA LYS A 26 -27.28 2.79 16.41
C LYS A 26 -28.32 2.58 17.51
N ASN A 27 -29.20 3.57 17.73
CA ASN A 27 -30.26 3.47 18.71
C ASN A 27 -31.44 2.64 18.16
N THR A 28 -31.31 1.32 18.29
CA THR A 28 -32.28 0.33 17.83
C THR A 28 -33.58 0.34 18.64
N GLU A 29 -33.56 0.85 19.88
CA GLU A 29 -34.75 0.96 20.73
C GLU A 29 -35.71 2.04 20.23
N LYS A 30 -35.18 3.21 19.89
CA LYS A 30 -36.00 4.34 19.39
C LYS A 30 -36.51 4.11 17.96
N TYR A 31 -35.75 3.36 17.15
CA TYR A 31 -36.02 3.16 15.73
C TYR A 31 -36.19 1.67 15.36
N ALA A 32 -36.95 0.92 16.15
CA ALA A 32 -37.25 -0.49 15.88
C ALA A 32 -38.16 -0.66 14.62
N PRO A 33 -38.04 -1.75 13.85
CA PRO A 33 -37.12 -2.89 14.00
C PRO A 33 -35.77 -2.74 13.26
N ASP A 34 -35.69 -1.89 12.22
CA ASP A 34 -34.53 -1.83 11.30
C ASP A 34 -33.46 -0.79 11.67
N GLY A 35 -33.65 -0.04 12.77
CA GLY A 35 -32.76 1.05 13.17
C GLY A 35 -32.80 2.26 12.24
N ARG A 36 -33.78 2.36 11.33
CA ARG A 36 -33.89 3.45 10.35
C ARG A 36 -34.68 4.62 10.92
N MET A 37 -34.17 5.83 10.67
CA MET A 37 -34.84 7.07 11.04
C MET A 37 -36.22 7.18 10.36
N ASN A 38 -37.16 7.83 11.04
CA ASN A 38 -38.51 8.17 10.54
C ASN A 38 -38.53 9.41 9.61
N ILE A 39 -37.39 10.08 9.43
CA ILE A 39 -37.23 11.25 8.56
C ILE A 39 -36.25 10.90 7.43
N CYS A 40 -36.62 11.21 6.18
CA CYS A 40 -35.76 10.93 5.04
C CYS A 40 -34.53 11.86 5.00
N LYS A 41 -33.48 11.41 4.31
CA LYS A 41 -32.20 12.13 4.17
C LYS A 41 -32.39 13.58 3.73
N LYS A 42 -33.20 13.82 2.68
CA LYS A 42 -33.48 15.18 2.16
C LYS A 42 -34.12 16.08 3.20
N CYS A 43 -35.07 15.56 3.98
CA CYS A 43 -35.79 16.29 5.01
C CYS A 43 -34.93 16.60 6.24
N LEU A 44 -34.02 15.68 6.57
CA LEU A 44 -33.11 15.80 7.70
C LEU A 44 -32.01 16.83 7.41
N THR A 45 -31.50 16.89 6.18
CA THR A 45 -30.39 17.78 5.79
C THR A 45 -30.84 19.14 5.25
N MET A 46 -32.13 19.44 5.27
CA MET A 46 -32.70 20.64 4.62
C MET A 46 -32.18 21.97 5.20
N HIS A 47 -31.80 21.97 6.48
CA HIS A 47 -31.27 23.14 7.19
C HIS A 47 -29.87 22.89 7.75
N VAL A 48 -29.15 21.92 7.18
CA VAL A 48 -27.78 21.61 7.63
C VAL A 48 -26.80 22.51 6.91
N ASN A 49 -26.08 23.32 7.67
CA ASN A 49 -24.95 24.10 7.21
C ASN A 49 -23.66 23.36 7.56
N SER A 50 -22.94 22.87 6.55
CA SER A 50 -21.75 22.04 6.76
C SER A 50 -20.61 22.77 7.48
N TRP A 51 -20.59 24.11 7.46
CA TRP A 51 -19.57 24.95 8.12
C TRP A 51 -19.92 25.32 9.56
N GLU A 52 -21.14 25.02 10.02
CA GLU A 52 -21.63 25.47 11.32
C GLU A 52 -22.04 24.25 12.16
N PRO A 53 -21.20 23.83 13.13
CA PRO A 53 -21.40 22.59 13.90
C PRO A 53 -22.77 22.47 14.57
N THR A 54 -23.32 23.60 15.02
CA THR A 54 -24.63 23.68 15.69
C THR A 54 -25.77 23.10 14.86
N THR A 55 -25.68 23.15 13.52
CA THR A 55 -26.76 22.71 12.63
C THR A 55 -26.84 21.19 12.45
N PHE A 56 -25.73 20.47 12.59
CA PHE A 56 -25.69 19.01 12.38
C PHE A 56 -25.37 18.20 13.64
N ILE A 57 -24.85 18.82 14.71
CA ILE A 57 -24.60 18.16 16.00
C ILE A 57 -25.87 17.48 16.54
N GLY A 58 -27.03 18.14 16.45
CA GLY A 58 -28.30 17.55 16.88
C GLY A 58 -28.65 16.25 16.12
N ILE A 59 -28.31 16.19 14.84
CA ILE A 59 -28.52 15.01 13.99
C ILE A 59 -27.54 13.90 14.38
N LEU A 60 -26.27 14.22 14.61
CA LEU A 60 -25.26 13.23 15.04
C LEU A 60 -25.62 12.60 16.39
N LYS A 61 -26.13 13.40 17.33
CA LYS A 61 -26.64 12.93 18.62
C LYS A 61 -27.82 11.98 18.46
N GLU A 62 -28.73 12.24 17.51
CA GLU A 62 -29.90 11.39 17.29
C GLU A 62 -29.56 10.06 16.58
N ILE A 63 -28.53 10.05 15.73
CA ILE A 63 -28.02 8.86 15.03
C ILE A 63 -27.05 8.05 15.91
N ASP A 64 -26.57 8.63 17.02
CA ASP A 64 -25.55 8.08 17.92
C ASP A 64 -24.20 7.85 17.22
N VAL A 65 -23.67 8.90 16.60
CA VAL A 65 -22.37 8.90 15.90
C VAL A 65 -21.50 10.01 16.46
N PRO A 66 -20.25 9.74 16.90
CA PRO A 66 -19.39 10.76 17.50
C PRO A 66 -19.09 11.91 16.55
N TYR A 67 -18.89 13.11 17.12
CA TYR A 67 -18.36 14.25 16.38
C TYR A 67 -16.84 14.36 16.56
N ILE A 68 -16.10 14.26 15.45
CA ILE A 68 -14.64 14.36 15.41
C ILE A 68 -14.29 15.53 14.47
N ASP A 69 -13.88 16.65 15.07
CA ASP A 69 -13.61 17.91 14.37
C ASP A 69 -12.60 17.76 13.23
N THR A 70 -11.49 17.05 13.47
CA THR A 70 -10.43 16.81 12.48
C THR A 70 -10.93 16.05 11.25
N GLU A 71 -11.79 15.05 11.46
CA GLU A 71 -12.35 14.21 10.40
C GLU A 71 -13.43 14.95 9.61
N TRP A 72 -14.25 15.75 10.28
CA TRP A 72 -15.25 16.60 9.64
C TRP A 72 -14.59 17.69 8.80
N ASN A 73 -13.65 18.44 9.38
CA ASN A 73 -12.93 19.50 8.69
C ASN A 73 -12.08 18.95 7.53
N GLY A 74 -11.47 17.77 7.69
CA GLY A 74 -10.78 17.10 6.58
C GLY A 74 -11.70 16.71 5.40
N LEU A 75 -12.99 16.48 5.64
CA LEU A 75 -13.97 16.28 4.57
C LEU A 75 -14.41 17.62 3.95
N LEU A 76 -14.56 18.67 4.77
CA LEU A 76 -14.82 20.03 4.29
C LEU A 76 -13.68 20.56 3.41
N ASP A 77 -12.42 20.33 3.77
CA ASP A 77 -11.30 20.81 2.96
C ASP A 77 -11.23 20.12 1.59
N LYS A 78 -11.63 18.85 1.52
CA LYS A 78 -11.59 18.05 0.29
C LYS A 78 -12.80 18.31 -0.61
N TYR A 79 -13.99 18.34 -0.04
CA TYR A 79 -15.26 18.38 -0.78
C TYR A 79 -16.03 19.69 -0.64
N GLY A 80 -15.58 20.58 0.25
CA GLY A 80 -16.18 21.87 0.56
C GLY A 80 -15.67 23.06 -0.26
N LYS A 81 -14.73 22.84 -1.20
CA LYS A 81 -14.12 23.91 -2.01
C LYS A 81 -15.12 24.63 -2.92
N ASP A 82 -16.18 23.95 -3.35
CA ASP A 82 -17.23 24.50 -4.22
C ASP A 82 -18.52 24.75 -3.42
N PRO A 83 -18.82 25.98 -2.95
CA PRO A 83 -19.99 26.25 -2.11
C PRO A 83 -21.33 25.86 -2.75
N LYS A 84 -21.43 25.90 -4.08
CA LYS A 84 -22.64 25.52 -4.83
C LYS A 84 -22.91 24.01 -4.85
N LYS A 85 -21.87 23.17 -4.69
CA LYS A 85 -21.99 21.70 -4.72
C LYS A 85 -22.16 21.09 -3.32
N VAL A 86 -21.91 21.87 -2.27
CA VAL A 86 -21.99 21.44 -0.88
C VAL A 86 -23.45 21.55 -0.41
N THR A 87 -24.19 20.46 -0.55
CA THR A 87 -25.49 20.31 0.13
C THR A 87 -25.25 19.62 1.47
N GLY A 88 -26.11 19.85 2.48
CA GLY A 88 -26.00 19.16 3.78
C GLY A 88 -25.94 17.63 3.71
N VAL A 89 -26.38 17.02 2.60
CA VAL A 89 -26.26 15.57 2.33
C VAL A 89 -24.83 15.16 1.98
N THR A 90 -24.05 15.99 1.30
CA THR A 90 -22.76 15.58 0.72
C THR A 90 -21.71 15.34 1.79
N ILE A 91 -21.58 16.27 2.74
CA ILE A 91 -20.60 16.16 3.84
C ILE A 91 -21.12 15.19 4.91
N LEU A 92 -22.35 15.36 5.38
CA LEU A 92 -22.93 14.49 6.41
C LEU A 92 -22.98 13.02 5.96
N GLY A 93 -23.38 12.75 4.71
CA GLY A 93 -23.45 11.39 4.17
C GLY A 93 -22.08 10.73 4.08
N ARG A 94 -21.04 11.47 3.65
CA ARG A 94 -19.65 10.99 3.62
C ARG A 94 -19.12 10.75 5.03
N TYR A 95 -19.42 11.64 5.96
CA TYR A 95 -19.02 11.52 7.37
C TYR A 95 -19.65 10.28 8.02
N LEU A 96 -20.97 10.10 7.90
CA LEU A 96 -21.66 8.92 8.41
C LEU A 96 -21.14 7.62 7.78
N SER A 97 -20.70 7.66 6.52
CA SER A 97 -20.09 6.50 5.86
C SER A 97 -18.69 6.22 6.40
N LYS A 98 -17.88 7.27 6.64
CA LYS A 98 -16.54 7.15 7.25
C LYS A 98 -16.62 6.58 8.67
N MET A 99 -17.62 6.98 9.45
CA MET A 99 -17.84 6.49 10.81
C MET A 99 -18.28 5.02 10.90
N LYS A 100 -18.62 4.37 9.77
CA LYS A 100 -18.88 2.93 9.71
C LYS A 100 -17.61 2.08 9.52
N LEU A 101 -16.46 2.71 9.29
CA LEU A 101 -15.19 1.99 9.17
C LEU A 101 -14.81 1.32 10.50
N LYS A 102 -14.07 0.20 10.44
CA LYS A 102 -13.68 -0.59 11.63
C LYS A 102 -13.05 0.25 12.75
N GLN A 103 -12.27 1.27 12.38
CA GLN A 103 -11.61 2.18 13.32
C GLN A 103 -12.55 3.08 14.12
N PHE A 104 -13.77 3.35 13.63
CA PHE A 104 -14.74 4.26 14.27
C PHE A 104 -16.05 3.56 14.65
N ALA A 105 -16.28 2.33 14.18
CA ALA A 105 -17.52 1.62 14.38
C ALA A 105 -17.87 1.39 15.86
N HIS A 106 -16.85 1.25 16.72
CA HIS A 106 -17.00 1.04 18.16
C HIS A 106 -17.33 2.32 18.95
N LEU A 107 -17.11 3.50 18.36
CA LEU A 107 -17.34 4.78 19.02
C LEU A 107 -18.81 5.20 18.93
N SER A 108 -19.32 5.78 20.00
CA SER A 108 -20.69 6.28 20.17
C SER A 108 -20.71 7.81 20.34
N TRP A 109 -21.88 8.43 20.42
CA TRP A 109 -21.96 9.86 20.72
C TRP A 109 -21.28 10.22 22.05
N ALA A 110 -21.29 9.32 23.04
CA ALA A 110 -20.70 9.56 24.36
C ALA A 110 -19.18 9.82 24.31
N ASP A 111 -18.47 9.24 23.33
CA ASP A 111 -17.02 9.36 23.19
C ASP A 111 -16.60 10.72 22.59
N THR A 112 -17.55 11.51 22.11
CA THR A 112 -17.32 12.81 21.45
C THR A 112 -16.53 13.77 22.33
N GLU A 113 -16.92 13.91 23.61
CA GLU A 113 -16.29 14.88 24.52
C GLU A 113 -14.83 14.50 24.83
N GLU A 114 -14.56 13.22 25.01
CA GLU A 114 -13.21 12.71 25.28
C GLU A 114 -12.30 12.88 24.06
N ILE A 115 -12.77 12.51 22.87
CA ILE A 115 -12.01 12.66 21.62
C ILE A 115 -11.69 14.14 21.35
N MET A 116 -12.65 15.04 21.55
CA MET A 116 -12.42 16.48 21.39
C MET A 116 -11.44 17.02 22.43
N ALA A 117 -11.54 16.57 23.69
CA ALA A 117 -10.60 16.97 24.74
C ALA A 117 -9.18 16.49 24.46
N GLU A 118 -8.99 15.25 23.98
CA GLU A 118 -7.69 14.73 23.55
C GLU A 118 -7.13 15.48 22.34
N GLY A 119 -7.96 15.75 21.33
CA GLY A 119 -7.58 16.54 20.16
C GLY A 119 -7.13 17.96 20.56
N ALA A 120 -7.88 18.62 21.45
CA ALA A 120 -7.53 19.95 21.96
C ALA A 120 -6.23 19.93 22.78
N LYS A 121 -5.99 18.88 23.59
CA LYS A 121 -4.72 18.70 24.31
C LYS A 121 -3.56 18.55 23.32
N LYS A 122 -3.70 17.70 22.29
CA LYS A 122 -2.68 17.51 21.25
C LYS A 122 -2.36 18.81 20.51
N LYS A 123 -3.38 19.60 20.13
CA LYS A 123 -3.20 20.91 19.50
C LYS A 123 -2.45 21.90 20.39
N LYS A 124 -2.80 21.98 21.68
CA LYS A 124 -2.10 22.84 22.65
C LYS A 124 -0.64 22.43 22.84
N ILE A 125 -0.35 21.12 22.87
CA ILE A 125 1.03 20.62 22.95
C ILE A 125 1.81 21.02 21.70
N GLN A 126 1.23 20.87 20.50
CA GLN A 126 1.85 21.29 19.25
C GLN A 126 2.10 22.81 19.20
N GLU A 127 1.12 23.63 19.60
CA GLU A 127 1.27 25.08 19.68
C GLU A 127 2.36 25.49 20.68
N ALA A 128 2.42 24.82 21.85
CA ALA A 128 3.47 25.05 22.84
C ALA A 128 4.86 24.64 22.33
N GLN A 129 4.95 23.54 21.56
CA GLN A 129 6.20 23.12 20.91
C GLN A 129 6.65 24.15 19.87
N ILE A 130 5.75 24.64 19.02
CA ILE A 130 6.05 25.68 18.02
C ILE A 130 6.46 26.99 18.71
N LEU A 131 5.77 27.39 19.78
CA LEU A 131 6.13 28.59 20.53
C LEU A 131 7.48 28.44 21.23
N ALA A 132 7.76 27.28 21.84
CA ALA A 132 9.07 26.98 22.41
C ALA A 132 10.17 27.02 21.35
N GLN A 133 9.90 26.52 20.13
CA GLN A 133 10.82 26.61 19.01
C GLN A 133 11.07 28.06 18.58
N LYS A 134 10.01 28.88 18.44
CA LYS A 134 10.13 30.31 18.14
C LYS A 134 10.91 31.08 19.21
N ASN A 135 10.67 30.78 20.49
CA ASN A 135 11.36 31.42 21.59
C ASN A 135 12.84 30.99 21.67
N ARG A 136 13.15 29.71 21.38
CA ARG A 136 14.53 29.23 21.25
C ARG A 136 15.27 29.94 20.10
N TYR A 137 14.61 30.08 18.96
CA TYR A 137 15.16 30.83 17.82
C TYR A 137 15.41 32.31 18.17
N ALA A 138 14.46 32.97 18.83
CA ALA A 138 14.62 34.35 19.27
C ALA A 138 15.74 34.52 20.32
N ALA A 139 15.88 33.58 21.25
CA ALA A 139 16.94 33.57 22.25
C ALA A 139 18.33 33.32 21.64
N ALA A 140 18.42 32.43 20.67
CA ALA A 140 19.64 32.18 19.92
C ALA A 140 20.11 33.45 19.20
N LEU A 141 19.19 34.17 18.53
CA LEU A 141 19.46 35.47 17.90
C LEU A 141 19.99 36.53 18.89
N THR A 142 19.53 36.54 20.15
CA THR A 142 20.03 37.48 21.17
C THR A 142 21.38 37.07 21.78
N SER A 143 21.77 35.79 21.68
CA SER A 143 23.03 35.27 22.24
C SER A 143 24.22 35.31 21.28
N VAL A 144 23.97 35.56 19.99
CA VAL A 144 25.02 35.88 19.02
C VAL A 144 25.51 37.31 19.29
N ASP A 145 26.82 37.54 19.32
CA ASP A 145 27.40 38.88 19.51
C ASP A 145 27.15 39.72 18.25
N ILE A 146 26.05 40.48 18.23
CA ILE A 146 25.55 41.26 17.08
C ILE A 146 26.49 42.43 16.74
N SER A 147 27.59 42.65 17.47
CA SER A 147 28.56 43.71 17.18
C SER A 147 29.21 43.61 15.79
N ARG A 148 29.10 42.46 15.11
CA ARG A 148 29.61 42.26 13.74
C ARG A 148 28.57 42.59 12.64
N PHE A 149 27.31 42.79 13.00
CA PHE A 149 26.18 43.05 12.09
C PHE A 149 25.49 44.37 12.44
N GLU A 150 26.25 45.47 12.55
CA GLU A 150 25.64 46.80 12.67
C GLU A 150 24.75 47.09 11.43
N GLY A 151 23.43 47.06 11.62
CA GLY A 151 22.46 47.74 10.76
C GLY A 151 21.53 46.89 9.89
N LYS A 152 21.53 45.56 9.96
CA LYS A 152 20.59 44.71 9.19
C LYS A 152 19.65 43.92 10.12
N THR A 153 18.36 43.88 9.79
CA THR A 153 17.36 43.07 10.51
C THR A 153 17.34 41.64 9.95
N PRO A 154 16.76 40.65 10.66
CA PRO A 154 16.67 39.25 10.20
C PRO A 154 15.94 39.05 8.85
N GLU A 155 15.27 40.08 8.34
CA GLU A 155 14.54 40.08 7.07
C GLU A 155 15.40 40.56 5.88
N ASP A 156 16.63 41.07 6.15
CA ASP A 156 17.55 41.63 5.16
C ASP A 156 18.73 40.70 4.79
N LEU A 157 18.73 39.45 5.29
CA LEU A 157 19.78 38.45 5.03
C LEU A 157 19.54 37.75 3.68
N THR A 158 20.51 37.81 2.79
CA THR A 158 20.46 37.18 1.45
C THR A 158 21.07 35.78 1.47
N ASP A 159 20.80 34.96 0.44
CA ASP A 159 21.37 33.61 0.31
C ASP A 159 22.91 33.60 0.37
N GLU A 160 23.57 34.65 -0.15
CA GLU A 160 25.03 34.82 -0.06
C GLU A 160 25.53 35.07 1.38
N ASP A 161 24.71 35.67 2.25
CA ASP A 161 25.05 35.89 3.66
C ASP A 161 25.02 34.56 4.45
N TYR A 162 24.17 33.60 4.06
CA TYR A 162 24.14 32.25 4.64
C TYR A 162 25.32 31.39 4.16
N GLU A 163 25.75 31.53 2.91
CA GLU A 163 26.89 30.78 2.37
C GLU A 163 28.25 31.21 2.98
N ASN A 164 28.34 32.44 3.46
CA ASN A 164 29.54 32.97 4.11
C ASN A 164 29.55 32.79 5.64
N MET A 165 28.51 32.15 6.19
CA MET A 165 28.34 31.92 7.62
C MET A 165 29.03 30.63 8.04
N THR A 166 29.66 30.62 9.22
CA THR A 166 30.34 29.41 9.71
C THR A 166 29.33 28.36 10.18
N ASP A 167 29.71 27.08 10.13
CA ASP A 167 28.86 25.97 10.58
C ASP A 167 28.42 26.10 12.06
N GLU A 168 29.23 26.77 12.88
CA GLU A 168 28.92 27.10 14.28
C GLU A 168 27.82 28.16 14.39
N GLU A 169 27.87 29.20 13.55
CA GLU A 169 26.85 30.26 13.48
C GLU A 169 25.53 29.74 12.89
N LEU A 170 25.58 28.88 11.87
CA LEU A 170 24.41 28.18 11.33
C LEU A 170 23.80 27.21 12.36
N GLY A 171 24.62 26.55 13.16
CA GLY A 171 24.18 25.65 14.23
C GLY A 171 23.40 26.35 15.35
N LEU A 172 23.69 27.63 15.62
CA LEU A 172 22.97 28.45 16.59
C LEU A 172 21.59 28.90 16.04
N ILE A 173 21.51 29.18 14.74
CA ILE A 173 20.27 29.61 14.06
C ILE A 173 19.30 28.43 13.87
N PHE A 174 19.81 27.22 13.60
CA PHE A 174 19.01 26.02 13.31
C PHE A 174 19.07 24.93 14.40
N ALA A 175 19.09 25.32 15.68
CA ALA A 175 19.16 24.39 16.81
C ALA A 175 17.97 23.40 16.85
N GLN A 176 18.25 22.10 16.78
CA GLN A 176 17.23 21.04 16.76
C GLN A 176 16.52 20.84 18.12
N PRO A 177 15.28 20.31 18.14
CA PRO A 177 14.42 20.31 19.33
C PRO A 177 14.89 19.44 20.51
N ASN A 178 15.93 18.62 20.35
CA ASN A 178 16.16 17.46 21.21
C ASN A 178 17.45 17.49 22.04
N GLN A 179 17.74 18.64 22.64
CA GLN A 179 18.59 18.68 23.83
C GLN A 179 17.85 19.50 24.90
N LYS A 180 17.48 18.85 26.00
CA LYS A 180 17.19 19.60 27.22
C LYS A 180 18.47 20.36 27.58
N PRO A 181 18.42 21.67 27.85
CA PRO A 181 19.57 22.33 28.42
C PRO A 181 19.80 21.69 29.79
N VAL A 182 20.98 21.10 29.95
CA VAL A 182 21.47 20.68 31.26
C VAL A 182 21.66 21.98 32.03
N GLU A 183 20.86 22.21 33.07
CA GLU A 183 21.13 23.26 34.05
C GLU A 183 22.48 22.93 34.69
N GLN A 184 23.49 23.70 34.31
CA GLN A 184 24.83 23.59 34.86
C GLN A 184 24.84 24.35 36.19
N ASP A 185 24.66 23.62 37.29
CA ASP A 185 24.89 24.14 38.63
C ASP A 185 26.40 24.35 38.84
N ASP A 186 26.80 25.62 38.84
CA ASP A 186 28.15 26.11 39.10
C ASP A 186 28.59 25.90 40.57
N TRP A 187 28.81 24.66 41.03
CA TRP A 187 29.66 24.40 42.22
C TRP A 187 30.02 22.91 42.45
N ALA A 188 30.98 22.36 41.70
CA ALA A 188 31.84 21.25 42.17
C ALA A 188 33.03 21.00 41.22
N PRO A 189 34.28 20.91 41.71
CA PRO A 189 35.40 20.41 40.89
C PRO A 189 35.28 18.88 40.80
N TYR A 190 34.73 18.38 39.69
CA TYR A 190 34.67 16.95 39.40
C TYR A 190 35.84 16.54 38.51
N VAL A 191 36.62 15.58 38.99
CA VAL A 191 37.72 14.93 38.25
C VAL A 191 37.08 13.86 37.37
N ASP A 192 37.18 14.02 36.05
CA ASP A 192 36.54 13.18 35.06
C ASP A 192 37.33 11.87 34.83
N ASP A 193 37.04 10.86 35.66
CA ASP A 193 37.45 9.46 35.45
C ASP A 193 36.34 8.63 34.76
N THR A 194 35.56 9.25 33.84
CA THR A 194 34.69 8.48 32.96
C THR A 194 35.43 8.09 31.67
N PRO A 195 35.38 6.83 31.21
CA PRO A 195 36.00 6.45 29.95
C PRO A 195 35.27 7.20 28.84
N LYS A 196 35.96 8.18 28.24
CA LYS A 196 35.51 8.89 27.05
C LYS A 196 35.22 7.85 25.97
N ILE A 197 33.94 7.63 25.70
CA ILE A 197 33.54 6.92 24.49
C ILE A 197 33.90 7.87 23.35
N GLU A 198 34.99 7.55 22.65
CA GLU A 198 35.47 8.33 21.52
C GLU A 198 34.35 8.43 20.48
N ARG A 199 33.96 9.67 20.16
CA ARG A 199 32.94 9.95 19.15
C ARG A 199 33.55 9.59 17.79
N PRO A 200 32.84 8.89 16.88
CA PRO A 200 33.41 8.44 15.60
C PRO A 200 33.96 9.56 14.70
N GLU A 201 33.57 10.81 14.96
CA GLU A 201 33.93 12.01 14.18
C GLU A 201 35.43 12.33 14.16
N ASP A 202 36.18 11.90 15.19
CA ASP A 202 37.62 12.18 15.34
C ASP A 202 38.52 11.17 14.61
N THR A 203 37.95 10.12 14.00
CA THR A 203 38.71 9.04 13.33
C THR A 203 38.75 9.15 11.81
N LEU A 204 37.96 10.05 11.19
CA LEU A 204 37.97 10.23 9.74
C LEU A 204 39.00 11.27 9.32
N THR A 205 39.90 10.84 8.43
CA THR A 205 40.85 11.75 7.79
C THR A 205 40.11 12.78 6.93
N PRO A 206 40.66 13.99 6.73
CA PRO A 206 40.06 14.99 5.85
C PRO A 206 39.89 14.49 4.40
N GLU A 207 40.72 13.54 3.97
CA GLU A 207 40.67 12.91 2.66
C GLU A 207 39.43 11.99 2.53
N ASP A 208 39.11 11.22 3.58
CA ASP A 208 37.91 10.38 3.62
C ASP A 208 36.63 11.21 3.61
N LYS A 209 36.63 12.35 4.31
CA LYS A 209 35.51 13.31 4.30
C LYS A 209 35.29 13.90 2.90
N MET A 210 36.36 14.14 2.14
CA MET A 210 36.28 14.65 0.76
C MET A 210 35.74 13.58 -0.21
N TYR A 211 36.15 12.31 -0.04
CA TYR A 211 35.63 11.20 -0.82
C TYR A 211 34.13 10.95 -0.55
N LEU A 212 33.71 10.95 0.72
CA LEU A 212 32.33 10.72 1.13
C LEU A 212 31.40 11.86 0.65
N THR A 213 31.85 13.11 0.71
CA THR A 213 31.08 14.25 0.19
C THR A 213 30.92 14.21 -1.33
N LEU A 214 31.91 13.72 -2.07
CA LEU A 214 31.81 13.55 -3.53
C LEU A 214 30.85 12.39 -3.90
N LYS A 215 30.87 11.29 -3.15
CA LYS A 215 30.05 10.09 -3.41
C LYS A 215 28.59 10.26 -3.00
N TRP A 216 28.34 10.89 -1.84
CA TRP A 216 27.01 10.95 -1.22
C TRP A 216 26.35 12.33 -1.29
N GLY A 217 27.14 13.40 -1.39
CA GLY A 217 26.69 14.79 -1.38
C GLY A 217 26.89 15.47 -0.01
N LYS A 218 26.90 16.81 -0.01
CA LYS A 218 27.24 17.66 1.14
C LYS A 218 26.16 17.75 2.24
N LEU A 219 24.98 17.19 2.01
CA LEU A 219 23.78 17.43 2.84
C LEU A 219 23.58 16.40 3.98
N TYR A 220 24.48 15.42 4.13
CA TYR A 220 24.36 14.36 5.13
C TYR A 220 25.36 14.56 6.26
N ARG A 221 25.03 14.10 7.47
CA ARG A 221 25.92 14.17 8.63
C ARG A 221 27.08 13.16 8.51
N PRO A 222 28.22 13.38 9.20
CA PRO A 222 29.32 12.43 9.23
C PRO A 222 28.91 11.01 9.66
N GLU A 223 28.03 10.91 10.67
CA GLU A 223 27.46 9.63 11.12
C GLU A 223 26.64 8.93 10.02
N GLU A 224 25.89 9.71 9.24
CA GLU A 224 25.07 9.22 8.13
C GLU A 224 25.92 8.78 6.93
N TRP A 225 27.06 9.45 6.66
CA TRP A 225 28.02 9.01 5.64
C TRP A 225 28.62 7.64 5.97
N ILE A 226 28.97 7.41 7.24
CA ILE A 226 29.50 6.11 7.68
C ILE A 226 28.42 5.02 7.53
N ALA A 227 27.18 5.31 7.94
CA ALA A 227 26.07 4.37 7.80
C ALA A 227 25.78 4.03 6.34
N LEU A 228 25.83 5.02 5.44
CA LEU A 228 25.68 4.83 3.99
C LEU A 228 26.80 3.96 3.42
N GLU A 229 28.06 4.22 3.77
CA GLU A 229 29.21 3.48 3.26
C GLU A 229 29.23 2.03 3.77
N GLN A 230 28.91 1.81 5.06
CA GLN A 230 28.77 0.46 5.61
C GLN A 230 27.65 -0.33 4.94
N PHE A 231 26.53 0.32 4.64
CA PHE A 231 25.41 -0.33 3.95
C PHE A 231 25.76 -0.64 2.49
N TRP A 232 26.46 0.28 1.81
CA TRP A 232 26.98 0.07 0.46
C TRP A 232 27.95 -1.12 0.41
N TYR A 233 28.92 -1.19 1.32
CA TYR A 233 29.88 -2.31 1.40
C TYR A 233 29.21 -3.66 1.69
N LYS A 234 28.18 -3.67 2.56
CA LYS A 234 27.41 -4.90 2.85
C LYS A 234 26.66 -5.40 1.61
N MET A 235 26.11 -4.48 0.82
CA MET A 235 25.39 -4.82 -0.41
C MET A 235 26.34 -5.25 -1.53
N ASP A 236 27.47 -4.56 -1.69
CA ASP A 236 28.52 -4.89 -2.65
C ASP A 236 29.14 -6.28 -2.38
N LYS A 237 29.32 -6.64 -1.11
CA LYS A 237 29.80 -7.98 -0.73
C LYS A 237 28.74 -9.08 -0.94
N SER A 238 27.46 -8.73 -0.90
CA SER A 238 26.36 -9.71 -0.94
C SER A 238 25.80 -9.95 -2.34
N PHE A 239 26.10 -9.07 -3.29
CA PHE A 239 25.61 -9.13 -4.67
C PHE A 239 26.75 -8.80 -5.63
N ASP A 240 26.94 -9.58 -6.69
CA ASP A 240 27.94 -9.27 -7.71
C ASP A 240 27.44 -8.13 -8.62
N ILE A 241 27.99 -6.93 -8.44
CA ILE A 241 27.58 -5.71 -9.13
C ILE A 241 28.41 -5.55 -10.41
N GLN A 242 27.94 -6.14 -11.51
CA GLN A 242 28.68 -6.14 -12.78
C GLN A 242 28.36 -4.94 -13.71
N GLY A 243 27.43 -4.03 -13.34
CA GLY A 243 26.98 -2.96 -14.24
C GLY A 243 26.80 -1.58 -13.59
N ALA A 244 27.15 -0.52 -14.32
CA ALA A 244 27.03 0.88 -13.88
C ALA A 244 25.60 1.28 -13.46
N ALA A 245 24.57 0.70 -14.09
CA ALA A 245 23.18 0.89 -13.68
C ALA A 245 22.90 0.28 -12.29
N HIS A 246 23.51 -0.86 -11.96
CA HIS A 246 23.34 -1.50 -10.65
C HIS A 246 24.00 -0.67 -9.53
N GLU A 247 25.14 -0.01 -9.80
CA GLU A 247 25.75 0.93 -8.86
C GLU A 247 24.85 2.13 -8.55
N ASP A 248 24.19 2.69 -9.57
CA ASP A 248 23.30 3.84 -9.39
C ASP A 248 22.00 3.45 -8.67
N TYR A 249 21.44 2.27 -8.97
CA TYR A 249 20.36 1.71 -8.17
C TYR A 249 20.79 1.48 -6.72
N LEU A 250 22.00 0.97 -6.48
CA LEU A 250 22.50 0.76 -5.13
C LEU A 250 22.65 2.08 -4.37
N LYS A 251 23.21 3.14 -4.99
CA LYS A 251 23.28 4.48 -4.40
C LYS A 251 21.89 5.01 -4.02
N MET A 252 20.89 4.80 -4.87
CA MET A 252 19.51 5.22 -4.60
C MET A 252 18.86 4.41 -3.47
N ILE A 253 19.13 3.10 -3.41
CA ILE A 253 18.65 2.23 -2.32
C ILE A 253 19.25 2.70 -0.98
N CYS A 254 20.56 2.98 -0.92
CA CYS A 254 21.23 3.49 0.29
C CYS A 254 20.63 4.82 0.77
N LYS A 255 20.38 5.76 -0.14
CA LYS A 255 19.74 7.06 0.18
C LYS A 255 18.30 6.88 0.65
N THR A 256 17.57 5.94 0.04
CA THR A 256 16.18 5.66 0.40
C THR A 256 16.08 4.98 1.77
N SER A 257 16.99 4.06 2.12
CA SER A 257 17.02 3.44 3.45
C SER A 257 17.34 4.42 4.57
N LEU A 258 18.22 5.39 4.32
CA LEU A 258 18.52 6.45 5.30
C LEU A 258 17.28 7.32 5.56
N LYS A 259 16.62 7.77 4.48
CA LYS A 259 15.37 8.56 4.59
C LYS A 259 14.24 7.77 5.25
N MET A 260 14.20 6.46 5.05
CA MET A 260 13.24 5.57 5.70
C MET A 260 13.46 5.54 7.21
N ASN A 261 14.71 5.42 7.68
CA ASN A 261 15.04 5.48 9.10
C ASN A 261 14.71 6.85 9.71
N GLN A 262 15.08 7.94 9.01
CA GLN A 262 14.73 9.30 9.44
C GLN A 262 13.20 9.52 9.52
N ALA A 263 12.42 8.93 8.61
CA ALA A 263 10.95 9.03 8.65
C ALA A 263 10.36 8.30 9.86
N ILE A 264 10.95 7.16 10.26
CA ILE A 264 10.57 6.45 11.49
C ILE A 264 10.86 7.32 12.72
N ASP A 265 12.06 7.91 12.78
CA ASP A 265 12.49 8.72 13.93
C ASP A 265 11.66 10.01 14.07
N CYS A 266 11.25 10.60 12.95
CA CYS A 266 10.36 11.77 12.91
C CYS A 266 8.89 11.42 13.18
N GLY A 267 8.53 10.14 13.27
CA GLY A 267 7.15 9.70 13.51
C GLY A 267 6.19 9.92 12.34
N ASP A 268 6.70 10.13 11.12
CA ASP A 268 5.89 10.27 9.91
C ASP A 268 5.57 8.89 9.30
N ILE A 269 4.45 8.32 9.75
CA ILE A 269 3.97 7.00 9.33
C ILE A 269 3.55 6.99 7.84
N GLU A 270 3.11 8.12 7.29
CA GLU A 270 2.66 8.20 5.89
C GLU A 270 3.86 8.33 4.93
N GLY A 271 4.86 9.13 5.30
CA GLY A 271 6.13 9.23 4.58
C GLY A 271 6.88 7.91 4.55
N PHE A 272 6.94 7.20 5.69
CA PHE A 272 7.53 5.86 5.79
C PHE A 272 6.87 4.87 4.82
N ALA A 273 5.54 4.81 4.76
CA ALA A 273 4.84 3.87 3.87
C ALA A 273 5.11 4.14 2.37
N LYS A 274 5.32 5.39 1.98
CA LYS A 274 5.69 5.77 0.60
C LYS A 274 7.15 5.39 0.31
N LEU A 275 8.06 5.65 1.26
CA LEU A 275 9.47 5.30 1.16
C LEU A 275 9.70 3.78 1.15
N GLN A 276 8.94 3.01 1.91
CA GLN A 276 8.97 1.55 1.90
C GLN A 276 8.60 0.99 0.52
N LYS A 277 7.54 1.52 -0.11
CA LYS A 277 7.14 1.11 -1.46
C LYS A 277 8.21 1.46 -2.51
N ALA A 278 8.82 2.64 -2.38
CA ALA A 278 9.92 3.05 -3.24
C ALA A 278 11.14 2.13 -3.07
N TYR A 279 11.49 1.79 -1.82
CA TYR A 279 12.55 0.84 -1.49
C TYR A 279 12.31 -0.54 -2.11
N ASP A 280 11.11 -1.10 -1.94
CA ASP A 280 10.76 -2.41 -2.51
C ASP A 280 10.77 -2.39 -4.05
N SER A 281 10.36 -1.27 -4.65
CA SER A 281 10.41 -1.09 -6.11
C SER A 281 11.85 -1.03 -6.62
N LEU A 282 12.73 -0.31 -5.92
CA LEU A 282 14.15 -0.19 -6.27
C LEU A 282 14.87 -1.54 -6.11
N MET A 283 14.56 -2.29 -5.06
CA MET A 283 15.13 -3.63 -4.83
C MET A 283 14.73 -4.62 -5.94
N LYS A 284 13.48 -4.56 -6.41
CA LYS A 284 12.99 -5.37 -7.54
C LYS A 284 13.60 -4.94 -8.87
N SER A 285 13.66 -3.65 -9.16
CA SER A 285 14.24 -3.14 -10.41
C SER A 285 15.73 -3.44 -10.50
N ALA A 286 16.44 -3.42 -9.38
CA ALA A 286 17.85 -3.76 -9.31
C ALA A 286 18.13 -5.27 -9.38
N LYS A 287 17.09 -6.13 -9.37
CA LYS A 287 17.17 -7.59 -9.31
C LYS A 287 17.96 -8.15 -8.11
N PHE A 288 18.22 -7.34 -7.08
CA PHE A 288 18.81 -7.76 -5.81
C PHE A 288 17.81 -8.62 -5.02
N THR A 289 17.60 -9.85 -5.47
CA THR A 289 16.67 -10.80 -4.86
C THR A 289 17.41 -12.06 -4.46
N ALA A 290 16.92 -12.74 -3.44
CA ALA A 290 17.48 -14.01 -2.98
C ALA A 290 17.50 -15.13 -4.05
N ALA A 291 16.87 -14.90 -5.21
CA ALA A 291 16.97 -15.79 -6.37
C ALA A 291 18.39 -15.80 -6.99
N GLN A 292 19.13 -14.68 -6.89
CA GLN A 292 20.53 -14.63 -7.32
C GLN A 292 21.43 -15.40 -6.33
N ASN A 293 21.26 -15.18 -5.03
CA ASN A 293 22.09 -15.82 -4.00
C ASN A 293 21.81 -17.33 -3.85
N LYS A 294 20.64 -17.82 -4.30
CA LYS A 294 20.33 -19.27 -4.34
C LYS A 294 21.02 -20.00 -5.49
N ALA A 295 21.41 -19.31 -6.57
CA ALA A 295 22.18 -19.94 -7.64
C ALA A 295 23.63 -20.17 -7.20
N ASP A 296 24.20 -19.23 -6.44
CA ASP A 296 25.64 -19.23 -6.12
C ASP A 296 26.03 -19.97 -4.84
N SER A 297 25.10 -20.21 -3.91
CA SER A 297 25.43 -20.79 -2.58
C SER A 297 24.95 -22.23 -2.38
N GLY A 298 24.43 -22.87 -3.43
CA GLY A 298 23.71 -24.14 -3.31
C GLY A 298 23.88 -25.14 -4.44
N GLU A 299 24.76 -24.90 -5.42
CA GLU A 299 25.15 -25.97 -6.34
C GLU A 299 26.30 -26.74 -5.67
N PHE A 300 26.00 -27.96 -5.21
CA PHE A 300 26.96 -28.82 -4.50
C PHE A 300 28.18 -29.23 -5.36
N VAL A 301 28.23 -28.80 -6.62
CA VAL A 301 29.27 -29.12 -7.60
C VAL A 301 29.33 -28.02 -8.65
N ASP A 302 30.40 -27.22 -8.64
CA ASP A 302 30.58 -26.09 -9.55
C ASP A 302 31.10 -26.52 -10.94
N SER A 303 31.42 -27.80 -11.13
CA SER A 303 31.88 -28.33 -12.41
C SER A 303 31.47 -29.77 -12.66
N VAL A 304 31.22 -30.10 -13.93
CA VAL A 304 30.90 -31.48 -14.36
C VAL A 304 32.02 -32.47 -13.96
N GLY A 305 33.27 -32.00 -13.88
CA GLY A 305 34.40 -32.84 -13.47
C GLY A 305 34.34 -33.28 -12.01
N GLU A 306 33.86 -32.43 -11.11
CA GLU A 306 33.69 -32.76 -9.70
C GLU A 306 32.45 -33.64 -9.46
N LEU A 307 31.43 -33.52 -10.32
CA LEU A 307 30.26 -34.42 -10.33
C LEU A 307 30.62 -35.84 -10.79
N VAL A 308 31.50 -35.96 -11.80
CA VAL A 308 32.03 -37.25 -12.24
C VAL A 308 32.88 -37.90 -11.14
N TYR A 309 33.72 -37.14 -10.45
CA TYR A 309 34.53 -37.64 -9.34
C TYR A 309 33.67 -38.18 -8.17
N LEU A 310 32.64 -37.43 -7.76
CA LEU A 310 31.68 -37.87 -6.74
C LEU A 310 30.88 -39.12 -7.16
N ALA A 311 30.48 -39.19 -8.43
CA ALA A 311 29.75 -40.33 -8.97
C ALA A 311 30.63 -41.61 -9.07
N GLU A 312 31.92 -41.45 -9.35
CA GLU A 312 32.89 -42.54 -9.38
C GLU A 312 33.22 -43.05 -7.97
N GLU A 313 33.29 -42.18 -6.97
CA GLU A 313 33.56 -42.56 -5.57
C GLU A 313 32.37 -43.32 -4.94
N GLN A 314 31.14 -43.00 -5.32
CA GLN A 314 29.92 -43.61 -4.76
C GLN A 314 29.44 -44.88 -5.51
N GLY A 315 30.07 -45.26 -6.62
CA GLY A 315 29.83 -46.55 -7.28
C GLY A 315 28.40 -46.71 -7.83
N PHE A 316 28.06 -45.96 -8.88
CA PHE A 316 26.72 -45.91 -9.49
C PHE A 316 26.35 -47.12 -10.39
N ILE A 317 26.61 -48.37 -10.00
CA ILE A 317 26.01 -49.53 -10.69
C ILE A 317 25.26 -50.40 -9.67
N PRO A 318 23.94 -50.18 -9.49
CA PRO A 318 23.11 -51.03 -8.65
C PRO A 318 23.05 -52.45 -9.21
N ARG A 319 23.44 -53.45 -8.41
CA ARG A 319 23.17 -54.86 -8.73
C ARG A 319 21.72 -55.16 -8.36
N PHE A 320 20.86 -55.38 -9.35
CA PHE A 320 19.46 -55.74 -9.12
C PHE A 320 19.37 -57.13 -8.48
N HIS A 321 18.83 -57.22 -7.26
CA HIS A 321 18.43 -58.48 -6.63
C HIS A 321 17.00 -58.81 -7.10
N ASN A 322 16.86 -59.80 -8.00
CA ASN A 322 15.59 -60.18 -8.64
C ASN A 322 14.87 -61.36 -7.97
N ASP A 323 15.45 -61.94 -6.90
CA ASP A 323 15.00 -63.26 -6.38
C ASP A 323 14.25 -63.19 -5.03
N GLU A 324 13.76 -62.01 -4.61
CA GLU A 324 12.92 -61.89 -3.41
C GLU A 324 11.56 -61.23 -3.73
N PRO A 325 10.43 -61.86 -3.35
CA PRO A 325 9.11 -61.23 -3.50
C PRO A 325 8.96 -60.11 -2.47
N LYS A 326 8.81 -58.87 -2.96
CA LYS A 326 8.56 -57.67 -2.15
C LYS A 326 7.07 -57.57 -1.79
N ASP A 327 6.81 -56.98 -0.63
CA ASP A 327 5.55 -56.47 -0.02
C ASP A 327 4.21 -57.24 -0.27
N ILE A 328 3.38 -57.31 0.77
CA ILE A 328 1.98 -57.76 0.74
C ILE A 328 1.21 -57.05 -0.38
N VAL A 329 1.49 -55.77 -0.62
CA VAL A 329 0.84 -54.98 -1.68
C VAL A 329 1.11 -55.56 -3.07
N ASP A 330 2.33 -55.98 -3.39
CA ASP A 330 2.66 -56.52 -4.72
C ASP A 330 2.01 -57.90 -4.94
N VAL A 331 1.91 -58.71 -3.90
CA VAL A 331 1.16 -59.99 -3.93
C VAL A 331 -0.32 -59.72 -4.20
N THR A 332 -0.92 -58.74 -3.51
CA THR A 332 -2.33 -58.37 -3.74
C THR A 332 -2.56 -57.81 -5.13
N LEU A 333 -1.62 -57.02 -5.67
CA LEU A 333 -1.70 -56.48 -7.01
C LEU A 333 -1.66 -57.59 -8.07
N ASN A 334 -0.82 -58.60 -7.85
CA ASN A 334 -0.72 -59.74 -8.76
C ASN A 334 -1.99 -60.61 -8.72
N ASP A 335 -2.57 -60.82 -7.53
CA ASP A 335 -3.82 -61.56 -7.37
C ASP A 335 -5.00 -60.81 -8.01
N MET A 336 -5.07 -59.49 -7.83
CA MET A 336 -6.05 -58.65 -8.53
C MET A 336 -5.89 -58.72 -10.05
N LYS A 337 -4.67 -58.61 -10.58
CA LYS A 337 -4.42 -58.76 -12.02
C LYS A 337 -4.86 -60.13 -12.54
N GLY A 338 -4.59 -61.19 -11.78
CA GLY A 338 -5.02 -62.54 -12.12
C GLY A 338 -6.55 -62.70 -12.11
N TYR A 339 -7.23 -62.10 -11.13
CA TYR A 339 -8.69 -62.07 -11.05
C TYR A 339 -9.31 -61.35 -12.24
N THR A 340 -8.85 -60.13 -12.56
CA THR A 340 -9.37 -59.37 -13.70
C THR A 340 -9.15 -60.09 -15.02
N TYR A 341 -7.97 -60.72 -15.20
CA TYR A 341 -7.69 -61.50 -16.40
C TYR A 341 -8.67 -62.66 -16.56
N LYS A 342 -8.87 -63.46 -15.50
CA LYS A 342 -9.84 -64.56 -15.54
C LYS A 342 -11.26 -64.08 -15.81
N LEU A 343 -11.69 -62.99 -15.18
CA LEU A 343 -13.02 -62.42 -15.41
C LEU A 343 -13.22 -62.08 -16.91
N VAL A 344 -12.25 -61.43 -17.52
CA VAL A 344 -12.33 -61.03 -18.94
C VAL A 344 -12.23 -62.25 -19.87
N THR A 345 -11.39 -63.23 -19.58
CA THR A 345 -11.19 -64.39 -20.46
C THR A 345 -12.22 -65.48 -20.31
N GLU A 346 -12.81 -65.65 -19.12
CA GLU A 346 -13.75 -66.72 -18.80
C GLU A 346 -15.23 -66.27 -18.92
N GLU A 347 -15.51 -64.97 -19.09
CA GLU A 347 -16.85 -64.49 -19.40
C GLU A 347 -17.22 -64.70 -20.88
N MET A 348 -18.04 -65.72 -21.14
CA MET A 348 -18.57 -66.09 -22.46
C MET A 348 -19.58 -65.07 -23.06
N GLY A 349 -19.79 -63.91 -22.42
CA GLY A 349 -20.77 -62.90 -22.82
C GLY A 349 -20.18 -61.59 -23.36
N LEU A 350 -18.91 -61.30 -23.06
CA LEU A 350 -18.27 -60.04 -23.47
C LEU A 350 -18.05 -59.95 -24.99
N GLY A 351 -17.70 -61.07 -25.63
CA GLY A 351 -17.57 -61.13 -27.09
C GLY A 351 -18.86 -60.73 -27.82
N ASN A 352 -20.00 -61.24 -27.37
CA ASN A 352 -21.31 -60.92 -27.95
C ASN A 352 -21.69 -59.44 -27.75
N MET A 353 -21.33 -58.85 -26.60
CA MET A 353 -21.58 -57.42 -26.34
C MET A 353 -20.68 -56.51 -27.17
N ILE A 354 -19.42 -56.89 -27.40
CA ILE A 354 -18.49 -56.13 -28.24
C ILE A 354 -18.92 -56.16 -29.70
N GLU A 355 -19.33 -57.32 -30.22
CA GLU A 355 -19.86 -57.44 -31.59
C GLU A 355 -21.15 -56.63 -31.79
N ALA A 356 -22.06 -56.64 -30.81
CA ALA A 356 -23.26 -55.81 -30.84
C ALA A 356 -22.95 -54.31 -30.85
N ALA A 357 -21.97 -53.87 -30.05
CA ALA A 357 -21.52 -52.48 -30.01
C ALA A 357 -20.85 -52.04 -31.32
N LEU A 358 -19.99 -52.89 -31.91
CA LEU A 358 -19.36 -52.62 -33.21
C LEU A 358 -20.38 -52.47 -34.34
N GLN A 359 -21.41 -53.32 -34.37
CA GLN A 359 -22.50 -53.17 -35.36
C GLN A 359 -23.34 -51.92 -35.14
N GLN A 360 -23.46 -51.43 -33.91
CA GLN A 360 -24.16 -50.17 -33.65
C GLN A 360 -23.33 -48.97 -34.13
N MET A 361 -22.04 -48.94 -33.83
CA MET A 361 -21.15 -47.87 -34.31
C MET A 361 -21.04 -47.83 -35.83
N GLN A 362 -20.99 -48.98 -36.51
CA GLN A 362 -21.01 -49.00 -37.98
C GLN A 362 -22.31 -48.44 -38.56
N ARG A 363 -23.47 -48.72 -37.95
CA ARG A 363 -24.75 -48.15 -38.38
C ARG A 363 -24.82 -46.64 -38.16
N GLU A 364 -24.27 -46.15 -37.05
CA GLU A 364 -24.19 -44.71 -36.77
C GLU A 364 -23.26 -44.01 -37.77
N GLN A 365 -22.10 -44.59 -38.10
CA GLN A 365 -21.20 -44.06 -39.14
C GLN A 365 -21.85 -44.04 -40.52
N GLU A 366 -22.55 -45.10 -40.92
CA GLU A 366 -23.27 -45.13 -42.20
C GLU A 366 -24.44 -44.13 -42.25
N GLN A 367 -25.06 -43.82 -41.11
CA GLN A 367 -26.06 -42.76 -41.01
C GLN A 367 -25.42 -41.36 -41.09
N GLU A 368 -24.31 -41.13 -40.40
CA GLU A 368 -23.58 -39.86 -40.45
C GLU A 368 -22.99 -39.58 -41.84
N GLU A 369 -22.47 -40.59 -42.55
CA GLU A 369 -21.97 -40.44 -43.92
C GLU A 369 -23.10 -40.21 -44.95
N GLY A 370 -24.36 -40.56 -44.63
CA GLY A 370 -25.52 -40.37 -45.49
C GLY A 370 -26.25 -39.02 -45.32
N GLU A 371 -25.97 -38.27 -44.24
CA GLU A 371 -26.63 -36.98 -43.90
C GLU A 371 -25.75 -35.74 -44.12
N LEU A 372 -24.55 -35.88 -44.68
CA LEU A 372 -23.72 -34.74 -45.09
C LEU A 372 -24.18 -34.17 -46.44
N ASP A 373 -25.21 -33.31 -46.38
CA ASP A 373 -25.56 -32.35 -47.43
C ASP A 373 -24.38 -31.38 -47.65
N GLU A 374 -23.98 -31.17 -48.91
CA GLU A 374 -22.79 -30.44 -49.35
C GLU A 374 -22.83 -28.90 -49.10
N ASN A 375 -23.61 -28.42 -48.12
CA ASN A 375 -23.88 -27.00 -47.89
C ASN A 375 -23.85 -26.55 -46.41
N ASP A 376 -22.92 -27.06 -45.59
CA ASP A 376 -22.69 -26.45 -44.26
C ASP A 376 -21.33 -25.74 -44.19
N ASP A 377 -21.39 -24.44 -44.53
CA ASP A 377 -20.31 -23.46 -44.65
C ASP A 377 -19.72 -23.03 -43.28
N PHE A 378 -20.03 -23.76 -42.21
CA PHE A 378 -19.73 -23.37 -40.84
C PHE A 378 -18.29 -23.72 -40.38
N LEU A 379 -17.52 -24.46 -41.19
CA LEU A 379 -16.20 -24.99 -40.78
C LEU A 379 -15.01 -24.41 -41.56
N ASN A 380 -15.18 -23.35 -42.34
CA ASN A 380 -14.04 -22.68 -42.99
C ASN A 380 -13.51 -21.52 -42.12
N PRO A 381 -12.31 -21.62 -41.51
CA PRO A 381 -11.76 -20.59 -40.61
C PRO A 381 -11.17 -19.39 -41.36
N GLU A 382 -11.35 -19.29 -42.68
CA GLU A 382 -10.76 -18.26 -43.55
C GLU A 382 -11.75 -17.15 -43.95
N SER A 383 -13.00 -17.17 -43.46
CA SER A 383 -14.06 -16.19 -43.78
C SER A 383 -14.49 -15.30 -42.61
N THR A 384 -13.76 -15.28 -41.49
CA THR A 384 -14.04 -14.34 -40.40
C THR A 384 -13.55 -12.95 -40.81
N GLU A 385 -14.47 -12.04 -41.16
CA GLU A 385 -14.16 -10.65 -41.45
C GLU A 385 -13.44 -10.01 -40.25
N VAL A 386 -12.18 -9.63 -40.46
CA VAL A 386 -11.37 -8.93 -39.46
C VAL A 386 -11.83 -7.48 -39.44
N LEU A 387 -12.38 -7.04 -38.32
CA LEU A 387 -12.79 -5.64 -38.09
C LEU A 387 -11.65 -4.68 -38.45
N GLU A 388 -11.89 -3.70 -39.31
CA GLU A 388 -10.90 -2.72 -39.74
C GLU A 388 -10.98 -1.44 -38.90
N ASP A 389 -9.89 -0.67 -38.85
CA ASP A 389 -9.81 0.58 -38.07
C ASP A 389 -10.89 1.61 -38.44
N ALA A 390 -11.44 1.52 -39.67
CA ALA A 390 -12.55 2.36 -40.13
C ALA A 390 -13.87 2.10 -39.39
N ASP A 391 -14.12 0.85 -38.96
CA ASP A 391 -15.35 0.46 -38.25
C ASP A 391 -15.38 1.06 -36.83
N TYR A 392 -14.21 1.26 -36.23
CA TYR A 392 -14.09 1.97 -34.95
C TYR A 392 -14.39 3.45 -35.09
N GLN A 393 -14.12 4.04 -36.25
CA GLN A 393 -14.25 5.47 -36.49
C GLN A 393 -15.73 5.88 -36.56
N GLU A 394 -16.57 5.09 -37.23
CA GLU A 394 -18.03 5.29 -37.22
C GLU A 394 -18.61 5.17 -35.80
N TYR A 395 -18.12 4.23 -34.98
CA TYR A 395 -18.56 4.07 -33.60
C TYR A 395 -18.22 5.30 -32.73
N TYR A 396 -17.02 5.87 -32.89
CA TYR A 396 -16.63 7.07 -32.15
C TYR A 396 -17.39 8.32 -32.62
N ASP A 397 -17.66 8.44 -33.92
CA ASP A 397 -18.45 9.53 -34.48
C ASP A 397 -19.91 9.48 -34.00
N GLU A 398 -20.51 8.29 -33.89
CA GLU A 398 -21.85 8.12 -33.29
C GLU A 398 -21.88 8.51 -31.80
N LEU A 399 -20.82 8.19 -31.06
CA LEU A 399 -20.68 8.53 -29.64
C LEU A 399 -20.55 10.04 -29.43
N GLU A 400 -19.77 10.73 -30.27
CA GLU A 400 -19.67 12.19 -30.25
C GLU A 400 -21.00 12.86 -30.61
N ALA A 401 -21.72 12.34 -31.60
CA ALA A 401 -23.04 12.84 -31.98
C ALA A 401 -24.08 12.70 -30.85
N GLN A 402 -24.04 11.59 -30.08
CA GLN A 402 -24.89 11.42 -28.90
C GLN A 402 -24.54 12.40 -27.78
N VAL A 403 -23.25 12.61 -27.52
CA VAL A 403 -22.79 13.59 -26.52
C VAL A 403 -23.21 15.01 -26.91
N GLU A 404 -23.16 15.36 -28.20
CA GLU A 404 -23.58 16.67 -28.68
C GLU A 404 -25.11 16.86 -28.58
N GLN A 405 -25.91 15.82 -28.84
CA GLN A 405 -27.36 15.85 -28.63
C GLN A 405 -27.73 15.99 -27.14
N ASP A 406 -27.04 15.25 -26.26
CA ASP A 406 -27.24 15.33 -24.82
C ASP A 406 -26.82 16.71 -24.26
N GLY A 407 -25.74 17.30 -24.81
CA GLY A 407 -25.32 18.66 -24.50
C GLY A 407 -26.37 19.71 -24.90
N LYS A 408 -26.96 19.59 -26.09
CA LYS A 408 -28.04 20.48 -26.56
C LYS A 408 -29.32 20.34 -25.73
N LEU A 409 -29.63 19.14 -25.23
CA LEU A 409 -30.73 18.90 -24.29
C LEU A 409 -30.47 19.55 -22.92
N MET A 410 -29.20 19.67 -22.51
CA MET A 410 -28.79 20.28 -21.24
C MET A 410 -28.71 21.82 -21.30
N GLU A 411 -28.51 22.42 -22.48
CA GLU A 411 -28.51 23.89 -22.68
C GLU A 411 -29.90 24.49 -22.94
N GLY A 412 -30.91 23.65 -23.20
CA GLY A 412 -32.29 24.04 -23.49
C GLY A 412 -33.24 24.18 -22.28
N VAL A 413 -32.73 24.25 -21.04
CA VAL A 413 -33.53 24.40 -19.80
C VAL A 413 -33.14 25.65 -19.02
#